data_AF-A0A2C0ZED2-F1
#
_entry.id   AF-A0A2C0ZED2-F1
#
_cell.length_a   1.000
_cell.length_b   1.000
_cell.length_c   1.000
_cell.angle_alpha   90.00
_cell.angle_beta   90.00
_cell.angle_gamma   90.00
#
_symmetry.space_group_name_H-M   'P 1'
#
loop_
_entity.id
_entity.type
_entity.pdbx_description
1 polymer ?
#
loop_
_entity_poly.entity_id
_entity_poly.type
_entity_poly.pdbx_seq_one_letter_code
_entity_poly.pdbx_strand_id
1 'polypeptide(L)'
;MKDYMANYCFNVDDIVGEHDDFGLSVDFDGNLVLLSEKKEKTRYVHTIFHFLDGEIKKVYLPKVKNSYTYAQPMDDNWLLVSSRTDYEDELNATIYDIYGNFLEKFSLDDAIEDVQTTKNSNIWVSYFDENTNSGLSCFNNKGQLSFEFSEYVRQTNNQLPYIEDCYALNVISEETIYIYYYSDFPLVKLTKNSFEIIKNIPIKGSSAFAIHKDYALFDNGYNQKGKMHLFSMTNKTLISFYLLDKNGKVLNYNYAVGRGSKLYFKKDKDVYLLNLEDFLNKLC
;
A
#
# COMPACT_ATOMS: atom_id res chain seq x y z
N MET A 1 4.81 27.06 -2.88
CA MET A 1 3.99 26.59 -1.74
C MET A 1 4.86 26.56 -0.50
N LYS A 2 4.32 26.80 0.69
CA LYS A 2 5.07 26.60 1.95
C LYS A 2 5.16 25.10 2.26
N ASP A 3 6.16 24.72 3.03
CA ASP A 3 6.28 23.36 3.58
C ASP A 3 5.06 23.02 4.44
N TYR A 4 4.75 21.73 4.54
CA TYR A 4 3.52 21.25 5.18
C TYR A 4 3.85 20.36 6.38
N MET A 5 3.22 20.63 7.53
CA MET A 5 3.33 19.80 8.73
C MET A 5 2.45 18.56 8.58
N ALA A 6 3.03 17.36 8.61
CA ALA A 6 2.27 16.12 8.65
C ALA A 6 1.52 16.00 9.99
N ASN A 7 0.36 15.34 9.97
CA ASN A 7 -0.35 15.02 11.20
C ASN A 7 0.42 13.89 11.89
N TYR A 8 0.96 14.13 13.08
CA TYR A 8 1.54 13.07 13.89
C TYR A 8 0.43 12.18 14.45
N CYS A 9 0.53 10.88 14.24
CA CYS A 9 -0.44 9.92 14.75
C CYS A 9 -0.03 9.46 16.15
N PHE A 10 1.08 8.72 16.24
CA PHE A 10 1.57 8.12 17.49
C PHE A 10 3.00 7.58 17.31
N ASN A 11 3.61 7.17 18.41
CA ASN A 11 4.81 6.33 18.42
C ASN A 11 4.37 4.88 18.63
N VAL A 12 4.94 3.94 17.86
CA VAL A 12 4.51 2.53 17.88
C VAL A 12 4.76 1.86 19.25
N ASP A 13 5.82 2.24 19.97
CA ASP A 13 6.13 1.67 21.29
C ASP A 13 5.00 1.95 22.31
N ASP A 14 4.28 3.06 22.15
CA ASP A 14 3.16 3.45 23.03
C ASP A 14 1.93 2.54 22.86
N ILE A 15 1.85 1.80 21.74
CA ILE A 15 0.68 0.98 21.36
C ILE A 15 0.97 -0.52 21.43
N VAL A 16 2.11 -0.92 20.86
CA VAL A 16 2.45 -2.34 20.60
C VAL A 16 3.20 -2.96 21.79
N GLY A 17 3.99 -2.19 22.53
CA GLY A 17 4.92 -2.72 23.51
C GLY A 17 6.15 -3.36 22.85
N GLU A 18 6.69 -4.43 23.42
CA GLU A 18 7.91 -5.10 22.94
C GLU A 18 7.68 -5.79 21.58
N HIS A 19 8.45 -5.39 20.56
CA HIS A 19 8.43 -5.92 19.20
C HIS A 19 9.81 -5.79 18.56
N ASP A 20 10.08 -6.60 17.54
CA ASP A 20 11.31 -6.55 16.74
C ASP A 20 11.15 -5.71 15.47
N ASP A 21 9.96 -5.78 14.84
CA ASP A 21 9.61 -4.97 13.67
C ASP A 21 8.08 -4.74 13.59
N PHE A 22 7.66 -3.89 12.65
CA PHE A 22 6.26 -3.67 12.31
C PHE A 22 6.07 -3.21 10.86
N GLY A 23 5.02 -3.70 10.22
CA GLY A 23 4.52 -3.26 8.92
C GLY A 23 3.33 -2.31 9.05
N LEU A 24 3.15 -1.44 8.05
CA LEU A 24 1.95 -0.61 7.90
C LEU A 24 1.19 -1.02 6.63
N SER A 25 -0.13 -1.07 6.73
CA SER A 25 -1.05 -1.27 5.62
C SER A 25 -2.25 -0.35 5.79
N VAL A 26 -3.09 -0.23 4.76
CA VAL A 26 -4.28 0.64 4.79
C VAL A 26 -5.50 -0.13 4.30
N ASP A 27 -6.55 -0.16 5.12
CA ASP A 27 -7.79 -0.86 4.79
C ASP A 27 -8.61 -0.13 3.71
N PHE A 28 -9.71 -0.75 3.28
CA PHE A 28 -10.58 -0.22 2.22
C PHE A 28 -11.29 1.10 2.51
N ASP A 29 -11.33 1.56 3.77
CA ASP A 29 -11.86 2.86 4.17
C ASP A 29 -10.74 3.87 4.49
N GLY A 30 -9.48 3.51 4.22
CA GLY A 30 -8.33 4.37 4.45
C GLY A 30 -7.83 4.36 5.91
N ASN A 31 -8.26 3.40 6.72
CA ASN A 31 -7.83 3.27 8.10
C ASN A 31 -6.49 2.55 8.19
N LEU A 32 -5.70 2.93 9.18
CA LEU A 32 -4.39 2.34 9.39
C LEU A 32 -4.51 0.92 9.94
N VAL A 33 -3.74 0.01 9.37
CA VAL A 33 -3.47 -1.32 9.91
C VAL A 33 -1.99 -1.39 10.22
N LEU A 34 -1.66 -1.79 11.46
CA LEU A 34 -0.28 -2.06 11.87
C LEU A 34 -0.15 -3.54 12.18
N LEU A 35 0.85 -4.19 11.61
CA LEU A 35 1.21 -5.58 11.89
C LEU A 35 2.52 -5.59 12.68
N SER A 36 2.47 -5.91 13.97
CA SER A 36 3.68 -6.07 14.76
C SER A 36 4.27 -7.46 14.58
N GLU A 37 5.58 -7.58 14.64
CA GLU A 37 6.30 -8.85 14.65
C GLU A 37 7.27 -8.93 15.83
N LYS A 38 7.30 -10.10 16.48
CA LYS A 38 8.31 -10.46 17.46
C LYS A 38 8.83 -11.87 17.18
N LYS A 39 10.15 -12.02 17.09
CA LYS A 39 10.81 -13.30 16.89
C LYS A 39 11.09 -13.97 18.22
N GLU A 40 10.53 -15.15 18.41
CA GLU A 40 10.73 -15.99 19.58
C GLU A 40 11.36 -17.33 19.21
N LYS A 41 12.69 -17.41 19.34
CA LYS A 41 13.52 -18.52 18.87
C LYS A 41 13.45 -18.66 17.34
N THR A 42 12.78 -19.70 16.83
CA THR A 42 12.68 -20.03 15.41
C THR A 42 11.31 -19.71 14.81
N ARG A 43 10.49 -18.96 15.54
CA ARG A 43 9.10 -18.66 15.19
C ARG A 43 8.79 -17.21 15.49
N TYR A 44 7.77 -16.69 14.83
CA TYR A 44 7.30 -15.32 14.95
C TYR A 44 5.93 -15.28 15.64
N VAL A 45 5.71 -14.22 16.39
CA VAL A 45 4.43 -13.85 16.99
C VAL A 45 4.02 -12.53 16.36
N HIS A 46 2.79 -12.50 15.84
CA HIS A 46 2.23 -11.33 15.19
C HIS A 46 1.00 -10.83 15.93
N THR A 47 0.76 -9.52 15.84
CA THR A 47 -0.49 -8.91 16.32
C THR A 47 -0.88 -7.83 15.34
N ILE A 48 -2.15 -7.86 14.92
CA ILE A 48 -2.74 -6.86 14.06
C ILE A 48 -3.39 -5.80 14.95
N PHE A 49 -3.10 -4.53 14.67
CA PHE A 49 -3.73 -3.37 15.29
C PHE A 49 -4.46 -2.59 14.20
N HIS A 50 -5.78 -2.66 14.22
CA HIS A 50 -6.66 -1.98 13.26
C HIS A 50 -7.22 -0.71 13.90
N PHE A 51 -6.76 0.44 13.41
CA PHE A 51 -7.09 1.75 13.96
C PHE A 51 -8.36 2.28 13.30
N LEU A 52 -9.48 2.13 13.98
CA LEU A 52 -10.77 2.66 13.57
C LEU A 52 -11.05 3.98 14.30
N ASP A 53 -12.05 4.74 13.86
CA ASP A 53 -12.38 6.05 14.43
C ASP A 53 -12.61 5.98 15.96
N GLY A 54 -11.57 6.33 16.73
CA GLY A 54 -11.58 6.34 18.19
C GLY A 54 -11.31 4.99 18.88
N GLU A 55 -11.09 3.90 18.14
CA GLU A 55 -10.82 2.58 18.72
C GLU A 55 -9.67 1.84 18.02
N ILE A 56 -8.97 0.97 18.75
CA ILE A 56 -7.96 0.08 18.18
C ILE A 56 -8.41 -1.36 18.42
N LYS A 57 -8.79 -2.06 17.35
CA LYS A 57 -9.07 -3.49 17.40
C LYS A 57 -7.77 -4.27 17.30
N LYS A 58 -7.59 -5.25 18.18
CA LYS A 58 -6.39 -6.09 18.24
C LYS A 58 -6.75 -7.52 17.87
N VAL A 59 -6.00 -8.12 16.96
CA VAL A 59 -6.10 -9.55 16.63
C VAL A 59 -4.76 -10.21 16.90
N TYR A 60 -4.77 -11.19 17.80
CA TYR A 60 -3.60 -11.95 18.19
C TYR A 60 -3.49 -13.18 17.29
N LEU A 61 -2.35 -13.33 16.63
CA LEU A 61 -2.10 -14.43 15.72
C LEU A 61 -1.31 -15.56 16.40
N PRO A 62 -1.45 -16.81 15.93
CA PRO A 62 -0.72 -17.93 16.50
C PRO A 62 0.77 -17.80 16.17
N LYS A 63 1.59 -18.49 16.97
CA LYS A 63 3.03 -18.52 16.76
C LYS A 63 3.42 -19.39 15.56
N VAL A 64 3.89 -18.76 14.49
CA VAL A 64 4.16 -19.38 13.18
C VAL A 64 5.65 -19.37 12.82
N LYS A 65 6.04 -20.10 11.78
CA LYS A 65 7.43 -20.08 11.27
C LYS A 65 7.67 -18.92 10.30
N ASN A 66 6.62 -18.48 9.61
CA ASN A 66 6.69 -17.46 8.58
C ASN A 66 6.66 -16.06 9.23
N SER A 67 7.41 -15.13 8.65
CA SER A 67 7.24 -13.70 8.86
C SER A 67 6.23 -13.17 7.84
N TYR A 68 5.50 -12.12 8.17
CA TYR A 68 4.49 -11.53 7.30
C TYR A 68 4.79 -10.04 7.10
N THR A 69 4.65 -9.56 5.86
CA THR A 69 4.89 -8.18 5.46
C THR A 69 3.62 -7.35 5.54
N TYR A 70 2.48 -7.90 5.09
CA TYR A 70 1.21 -7.19 4.97
C TYR A 70 0.11 -7.83 5.80
N ALA A 71 -0.80 -6.99 6.31
CA ALA A 71 -2.06 -7.40 6.90
C ALA A 71 -3.20 -6.58 6.28
N GLN A 72 -4.19 -7.27 5.72
CA GLN A 72 -5.35 -6.64 5.09
C GLN A 72 -6.64 -7.27 5.62
N PRO A 73 -7.69 -6.47 5.94
CA PRO A 73 -8.97 -7.03 6.32
C PRO A 73 -9.63 -7.71 5.13
N MET A 74 -10.34 -8.81 5.37
CA MET A 74 -10.99 -9.60 4.34
C MET A 74 -12.27 -10.21 4.91
N ASP A 75 -13.44 -9.70 4.49
CA ASP A 75 -14.73 -9.97 5.13
C ASP A 75 -14.64 -9.69 6.65
N ASP A 76 -14.94 -10.69 7.49
CA ASP A 76 -14.77 -10.66 8.95
C ASP A 76 -13.40 -11.19 9.41
N ASN A 77 -12.47 -11.46 8.48
CA ASN A 77 -11.19 -12.14 8.72
C ASN A 77 -9.99 -11.25 8.33
N TRP A 78 -8.79 -11.81 8.46
CA TRP A 78 -7.54 -11.13 8.16
C TRP A 78 -6.68 -11.95 7.20
N LEU A 79 -6.25 -11.30 6.11
CA LEU A 79 -5.26 -11.80 5.18
C LEU A 79 -3.87 -11.34 5.62
N LEU A 80 -2.95 -12.29 5.77
CA LEU A 80 -1.55 -12.07 6.12
C LEU A 80 -0.69 -12.53 4.96
N VAL A 81 0.21 -11.67 4.47
CA VAL A 81 1.00 -11.94 3.26
C VAL A 81 2.48 -11.73 3.52
N SER A 82 3.31 -12.71 3.18
CA SER A 82 4.76 -12.55 3.06
C SER A 82 5.11 -12.04 1.67
N SER A 83 5.85 -10.94 1.57
CA SER A 83 6.20 -10.36 0.26
C SER A 83 7.16 -11.23 -0.57
N ARG A 84 7.86 -12.14 0.12
CA ARG A 84 8.79 -13.11 -0.46
C ARG A 84 8.32 -14.53 -0.19
N THR A 85 8.46 -15.41 -1.18
CA THR A 85 8.30 -16.86 -1.02
C THR A 85 9.66 -17.54 -0.95
N ASP A 86 9.69 -18.73 -0.31
CA ASP A 86 10.82 -19.64 -0.47
C ASP A 86 10.54 -20.54 -1.68
N TYR A 87 11.56 -20.85 -2.49
CA TYR A 87 11.39 -21.73 -3.67
C TYR A 87 10.78 -23.11 -3.36
N GLU A 88 10.80 -23.56 -2.10
CA GLU A 88 10.19 -24.83 -1.66
C GLU A 88 8.77 -24.70 -1.07
N ASP A 89 8.34 -23.50 -0.66
CA ASP A 89 6.98 -23.19 -0.16
C ASP A 89 6.48 -21.91 -0.82
N GLU A 90 5.76 -22.08 -1.93
CA GLU A 90 5.18 -20.99 -2.71
C GLU A 90 3.97 -20.33 -2.00
N LEU A 91 3.50 -20.89 -0.87
CA LEU A 91 2.33 -20.36 -0.17
C LEU A 91 2.75 -19.23 0.79
N ASN A 92 2.47 -17.99 0.40
CA ASN A 92 2.78 -16.78 1.16
C ASN A 92 1.57 -16.01 1.71
N ALA A 93 0.35 -16.42 1.37
CA ALA A 93 -0.86 -15.80 1.87
C ALA A 93 -1.61 -16.72 2.83
N THR A 94 -1.96 -16.23 4.01
CA THR A 94 -2.70 -16.98 5.03
C THR A 94 -3.89 -16.16 5.54
N ILE A 95 -5.06 -16.78 5.63
CA ILE A 95 -6.24 -16.17 6.22
C ILE A 95 -6.41 -16.70 7.64
N TYR A 96 -6.58 -15.78 8.58
CA TYR A 96 -6.95 -16.06 9.97
C TYR A 96 -8.28 -15.38 10.31
N ASP A 97 -9.07 -16.01 11.18
CA ASP A 97 -10.20 -15.33 11.79
C ASP A 97 -9.76 -14.33 12.87
N ILE A 98 -10.71 -13.57 13.43
CA ILE A 98 -10.46 -12.59 14.51
C ILE A 98 -9.97 -13.21 15.83
N TYR A 99 -10.02 -14.53 15.97
CA TYR A 99 -9.53 -15.26 17.14
C TYR A 99 -8.15 -15.88 16.89
N GLY A 100 -7.56 -15.67 15.72
CA GLY A 100 -6.27 -16.23 15.33
C GLY A 100 -6.35 -17.70 14.87
N ASN A 101 -7.54 -18.23 14.57
CA ASN A 101 -7.66 -19.55 13.98
C ASN A 101 -7.32 -19.50 12.49
N PHE A 102 -6.50 -20.44 12.05
CA PHE A 102 -6.19 -20.64 10.64
C PHE A 102 -7.46 -21.02 9.86
N LEU A 103 -7.69 -20.38 8.72
CA LEU A 103 -8.79 -20.69 7.81
C LEU A 103 -8.29 -21.27 6.49
N GLU A 104 -7.38 -20.57 5.81
CA GLU A 104 -6.95 -20.93 4.46
C GLU A 104 -5.53 -20.43 4.16
N LYS A 105 -4.82 -21.09 3.24
CA LYS A 105 -3.48 -20.71 2.74
C LYS A 105 -3.43 -20.87 1.23
N PHE A 106 -2.87 -19.88 0.52
CA PHE A 106 -2.66 -19.94 -0.92
C PHE A 106 -1.40 -19.15 -1.34
N SER A 107 -1.05 -19.23 -2.62
CA SER A 107 0.01 -18.42 -3.22
C SER A 107 -0.57 -17.13 -3.81
N LEU A 108 0.15 -16.03 -3.65
CA LEU A 108 -0.04 -14.78 -4.37
C LEU A 108 1.19 -14.45 -5.25
N ASP A 109 1.99 -15.48 -5.58
CA ASP A 109 3.30 -15.40 -6.24
C ASP A 109 4.40 -14.69 -5.41
N ASP A 110 5.64 -14.72 -5.91
CA ASP A 110 6.79 -14.03 -5.29
C ASP A 110 6.89 -12.57 -5.77
N ALA A 111 7.78 -11.83 -5.12
CA ALA A 111 8.18 -10.45 -5.46
C ALA A 111 7.03 -9.44 -5.36
N ILE A 112 6.27 -9.53 -4.27
CA ILE A 112 5.15 -8.64 -4.01
C ILE A 112 5.64 -7.28 -3.53
N GLU A 113 5.19 -6.21 -4.18
CA GLU A 113 5.47 -4.82 -3.84
C GLU A 113 4.40 -4.24 -2.90
N ASP A 114 3.10 -4.48 -3.14
CA ASP A 114 2.00 -4.06 -2.25
C ASP A 114 0.79 -5.01 -2.36
N VAL A 115 -0.04 -5.06 -1.31
CA VAL A 115 -1.29 -5.83 -1.24
C VAL A 115 -2.40 -4.96 -0.67
N GLN A 116 -3.51 -4.83 -1.39
CA GLN A 116 -4.71 -4.13 -0.92
C GLN A 116 -5.97 -4.94 -1.21
N THR A 117 -6.78 -5.19 -0.17
CA THR A 117 -8.07 -5.87 -0.32
C THR A 117 -9.20 -4.87 -0.55
N THR A 118 -10.25 -5.28 -1.25
CA THR A 118 -11.49 -4.50 -1.37
C THR A 118 -12.55 -4.94 -0.34
N LYS A 119 -13.71 -4.28 -0.31
CA LYS A 119 -14.82 -4.61 0.61
C LYS A 119 -15.41 -5.99 0.32
N ASN A 120 -15.38 -6.42 -0.94
CA ASN A 120 -15.80 -7.74 -1.39
C ASN A 120 -14.64 -8.76 -1.39
N SER A 121 -13.55 -8.46 -0.69
CA SER A 121 -12.43 -9.38 -0.49
C SER A 121 -11.71 -9.77 -1.79
N ASN A 122 -11.72 -8.89 -2.80
CA ASN A 122 -10.78 -8.98 -3.91
C ASN A 122 -9.40 -8.53 -3.43
N ILE A 123 -8.36 -9.30 -3.76
CA ILE A 123 -6.98 -9.11 -3.31
C ILE A 123 -6.18 -8.57 -4.49
N TRP A 124 -5.89 -7.28 -4.51
CA TRP A 124 -5.00 -6.69 -5.50
C TRP A 124 -3.56 -6.78 -5.01
N VAL A 125 -2.70 -7.28 -5.89
CA VAL A 125 -1.28 -7.53 -5.61
C VAL A 125 -0.47 -6.87 -6.72
N SER A 126 0.40 -5.94 -6.34
CA SER A 126 1.42 -5.38 -7.24
C SER A 126 2.75 -6.09 -7.02
N TYR A 127 3.56 -6.16 -8.08
CA TYR A 127 4.85 -6.87 -8.07
C TYR A 127 5.99 -5.96 -8.52
N PHE A 128 7.20 -6.22 -7.99
CA PHE A 128 8.43 -5.55 -8.40
C PHE A 128 9.22 -6.37 -9.44
N ASP A 129 10.38 -5.87 -9.85
CA ASP A 129 11.18 -6.29 -11.00
C ASP A 129 11.59 -7.78 -11.08
N GLU A 130 11.36 -8.57 -10.02
CA GLU A 130 11.58 -10.02 -10.00
C GLU A 130 10.35 -10.84 -10.46
N ASN A 131 9.18 -10.22 -10.67
CA ASN A 131 7.97 -10.85 -11.22
C ASN A 131 7.31 -10.00 -12.33
N THR A 132 8.09 -9.74 -13.39
CA THR A 132 7.68 -8.93 -14.55
C THR A 132 6.58 -9.55 -15.40
N ASN A 133 6.26 -10.83 -15.21
CA ASN A 133 5.25 -11.52 -16.02
C ASN A 133 3.83 -11.03 -15.70
N SER A 134 3.57 -10.65 -14.43
CA SER A 134 2.25 -10.21 -14.00
C SER A 134 2.22 -8.69 -13.75
N GLY A 135 3.16 -8.17 -12.94
CA GLY A 135 3.24 -6.75 -12.55
C GLY A 135 2.08 -6.24 -11.67
N LEU A 136 0.84 -6.65 -11.97
CA LEU A 136 -0.35 -6.47 -11.17
C LEU A 136 -1.33 -7.63 -11.41
N SER A 137 -1.83 -8.22 -10.33
CA SER A 137 -2.85 -9.28 -10.36
C SER A 137 -3.97 -9.00 -9.35
N CYS A 138 -5.13 -9.59 -9.58
CA CYS A 138 -6.22 -9.60 -8.61
C CYS A 138 -6.72 -11.02 -8.38
N PHE A 139 -6.87 -11.40 -7.12
CA PHE A 139 -7.36 -12.71 -6.69
C PHE A 139 -8.66 -12.56 -5.91
N ASN A 140 -9.49 -13.60 -5.90
CA ASN A 140 -10.62 -13.65 -4.97
C ASN A 140 -10.17 -14.12 -3.57
N ASN A 141 -11.10 -14.17 -2.62
CA ASN A 141 -10.85 -14.59 -1.24
C ASN A 141 -10.45 -16.07 -1.05
N LYS A 142 -10.31 -16.83 -2.14
CA LYS A 142 -9.80 -18.21 -2.18
C LYS A 142 -8.47 -18.34 -2.92
N GLY A 143 -7.80 -17.21 -3.18
CA GLY A 143 -6.54 -17.17 -3.92
C GLY A 143 -6.66 -17.53 -5.39
N GLN A 144 -7.86 -17.44 -5.99
CA GLN A 144 -8.05 -17.73 -7.41
C GLN A 144 -7.87 -16.45 -8.22
N LEU A 145 -7.00 -16.50 -9.24
CA LEU A 145 -6.74 -15.39 -10.15
C LEU A 145 -8.03 -14.98 -10.87
N SER A 146 -8.38 -13.70 -10.77
CA SER A 146 -9.57 -13.09 -11.36
C SER A 146 -9.24 -12.00 -12.39
N PHE A 147 -8.04 -11.41 -12.29
CA PHE A 147 -7.51 -10.46 -13.25
C PHE A 147 -5.98 -10.56 -13.26
N GLU A 148 -5.39 -10.45 -14.45
CA GLU A 148 -3.95 -10.33 -14.65
C GLU A 148 -3.68 -9.20 -15.64
N PHE A 149 -2.80 -8.27 -15.26
CA PHE A 149 -2.54 -7.09 -16.07
C PHE A 149 -1.92 -7.43 -17.43
N SER A 150 -1.03 -8.43 -17.48
CA SER A 150 -0.37 -8.87 -18.71
C SER A 150 -1.39 -9.35 -19.77
N GLU A 151 -2.42 -10.09 -19.34
CA GLU A 151 -3.53 -10.51 -20.20
C GLU A 151 -4.38 -9.32 -20.63
N TYR A 152 -4.65 -8.38 -19.72
CA TYR A 152 -5.42 -7.18 -20.04
C TYR A 152 -4.73 -6.30 -21.10
N VAL A 153 -3.40 -6.18 -21.03
CA VAL A 153 -2.59 -5.51 -22.07
C VAL A 153 -2.78 -6.19 -23.44
N ARG A 154 -2.73 -7.53 -23.49
CA ARG A 154 -2.95 -8.29 -24.73
C ARG A 154 -4.36 -8.05 -25.29
N GLN A 155 -5.38 -8.12 -24.44
CA GLN A 155 -6.79 -7.92 -24.82
C GLN A 155 -7.07 -6.51 -25.34
N THR A 156 -6.30 -5.52 -24.89
CA THR A 156 -6.41 -4.12 -25.33
C THR A 156 -5.51 -3.80 -26.53
N ASN A 157 -4.99 -4.80 -27.24
CA ASN A 157 -4.07 -4.64 -28.37
C ASN A 157 -2.83 -3.79 -28.00
N ASN A 158 -2.25 -4.02 -26.82
CA ASN A 158 -1.08 -3.32 -26.30
C ASN A 158 -1.24 -1.79 -26.23
N GLN A 159 -2.45 -1.30 -25.96
CA GLN A 159 -2.68 0.14 -25.72
C GLN A 159 -2.09 0.61 -24.38
N LEU A 160 -1.86 -0.32 -23.45
CA LEU A 160 -1.15 -0.11 -22.18
C LEU A 160 0.28 -0.66 -22.28
N PRO A 161 1.29 0.03 -21.73
CA PRO A 161 2.61 -0.56 -21.56
C PRO A 161 2.56 -1.64 -20.48
N TYR A 162 3.30 -2.73 -20.69
CA TYR A 162 3.55 -3.75 -19.66
C TYR A 162 4.22 -3.12 -18.43
N ILE A 163 3.99 -3.73 -17.27
CA ILE A 163 4.59 -3.34 -16.00
C ILE A 163 5.88 -4.13 -15.84
N GLU A 164 6.99 -3.42 -15.70
CA GLU A 164 8.27 -4.04 -15.31
C GLU A 164 8.45 -3.99 -13.79
N ASP A 165 8.03 -2.91 -13.13
CA ASP A 165 8.08 -2.74 -11.68
C ASP A 165 6.92 -1.83 -11.25
N CYS A 166 6.00 -2.34 -10.42
CA CYS A 166 4.80 -1.64 -9.98
C CYS A 166 5.01 -0.89 -8.68
N TYR A 167 5.70 0.25 -8.79
CA TYR A 167 6.12 1.11 -7.69
C TYR A 167 5.05 1.46 -6.65
N ALA A 168 3.80 1.69 -7.08
CA ALA A 168 2.75 2.10 -6.16
C ALA A 168 1.36 1.65 -6.60
N LEU A 169 0.58 1.20 -5.62
CA LEU A 169 -0.80 0.74 -5.74
C LEU A 169 -1.74 1.59 -4.89
N ASN A 170 -2.92 1.92 -5.43
CA ASN A 170 -3.98 2.59 -4.68
C ASN A 170 -5.36 2.10 -5.14
N VAL A 171 -5.94 1.18 -4.39
CA VAL A 171 -7.25 0.54 -4.66
C VAL A 171 -8.35 1.35 -3.98
N ILE A 172 -8.91 2.34 -4.68
CA ILE A 172 -9.90 3.26 -4.09
C ILE A 172 -11.31 2.67 -4.00
N SER A 173 -11.62 1.63 -4.78
CA SER A 173 -12.89 0.92 -4.74
C SER A 173 -12.79 -0.46 -5.40
N GLU A 174 -13.89 -1.21 -5.42
CA GLU A 174 -14.01 -2.47 -6.18
C GLU A 174 -13.70 -2.32 -7.67
N GLU A 175 -13.98 -1.15 -8.23
CA GLU A 175 -13.96 -0.92 -9.67
C GLU A 175 -12.95 0.14 -10.10
N THR A 176 -12.20 0.73 -9.19
CA THR A 176 -11.22 1.76 -9.53
C THR A 176 -9.93 1.56 -8.77
N ILE A 177 -8.87 1.33 -9.55
CA ILE A 177 -7.53 1.05 -9.07
C ILE A 177 -6.60 2.01 -9.79
N TYR A 178 -5.74 2.67 -9.03
CA TYR A 178 -4.66 3.45 -9.58
C TYR A 178 -3.34 2.71 -9.38
N ILE A 179 -2.52 2.69 -10.41
CA ILE A 179 -1.16 2.17 -10.37
C ILE A 179 -0.19 3.19 -10.94
N TYR A 180 1.03 3.15 -10.44
CA TYR A 180 2.15 3.94 -10.95
C TYR A 180 3.37 3.03 -11.03
N TYR A 181 4.00 2.95 -12.21
CA TYR A 181 4.93 1.87 -12.50
C TYR A 181 6.05 2.25 -13.50
N TYR A 182 7.16 1.54 -13.46
CA TYR A 182 8.27 1.64 -14.40
C TYR A 182 7.90 0.97 -15.75
N SER A 183 8.24 1.51 -16.93
CA SER A 183 9.41 2.36 -17.24
C SER A 183 9.20 3.87 -17.24
N ASP A 184 8.24 4.37 -18.01
CA ASP A 184 8.02 5.81 -18.21
C ASP A 184 7.26 6.49 -17.06
N PHE A 185 7.00 5.77 -15.96
CA PHE A 185 6.29 6.28 -14.79
C PHE A 185 4.89 6.87 -15.10
N PRO A 186 4.03 6.20 -15.90
CA PRO A 186 2.65 6.63 -16.05
C PRO A 186 1.89 6.42 -14.74
N LEU A 187 0.96 7.33 -14.45
CA LEU A 187 -0.14 7.03 -13.53
C LEU A 187 -1.29 6.46 -14.37
N VAL A 188 -1.71 5.24 -14.09
CA VAL A 188 -2.80 4.57 -14.80
C VAL A 188 -3.98 4.38 -13.86
N LYS A 189 -5.14 4.85 -14.29
CA LYS A 189 -6.42 4.52 -13.68
C LYS A 189 -7.01 3.32 -14.42
N LEU A 190 -7.14 2.20 -13.73
CA LEU A 190 -7.89 1.04 -14.20
C LEU A 190 -9.31 1.12 -13.66
N THR A 191 -10.26 0.81 -14.53
CA THR A 191 -11.64 0.53 -14.15
C THR A 191 -12.08 -0.81 -14.70
N LYS A 192 -13.23 -1.32 -14.26
CA LYS A 192 -13.77 -2.61 -14.70
C LYS A 192 -13.77 -2.80 -16.24
N ASN A 193 -14.02 -1.74 -17.01
CA ASN A 193 -14.22 -1.82 -18.45
C ASN A 193 -13.32 -0.87 -19.27
N SER A 194 -12.46 -0.09 -18.63
CA SER A 194 -11.62 0.89 -19.32
C SER A 194 -10.39 1.26 -18.50
N PHE A 195 -9.46 1.95 -19.14
CA PHE A 195 -8.31 2.53 -18.48
C PHE A 195 -8.10 3.97 -18.96
N GLU A 196 -7.41 4.75 -18.14
CA GLU A 196 -6.90 6.09 -18.48
C GLU A 196 -5.41 6.15 -18.14
N ILE A 197 -4.59 6.63 -19.09
CA ILE A 197 -3.14 6.78 -18.91
C ILE A 197 -2.81 8.26 -18.76
N ILE A 198 -2.39 8.64 -17.56
CA ILE A 198 -1.83 9.95 -17.29
C ILE A 198 -0.31 9.87 -17.52
N LYS A 199 0.13 10.28 -18.70
CA LYS A 199 1.55 10.30 -19.12
C LYS A 199 2.28 11.55 -18.65
N ASN A 200 3.61 11.52 -18.77
CA ASN A 200 4.53 12.64 -18.50
C ASN A 200 4.43 13.16 -17.06
N ILE A 201 4.27 12.25 -16.10
CA ILE A 201 4.39 12.58 -14.68
C ILE A 201 5.85 12.99 -14.42
N PRO A 202 6.13 14.23 -13.97
CA PRO A 202 7.51 14.74 -13.79
C PRO A 202 8.15 14.24 -12.48
N ILE A 203 7.77 13.06 -12.04
CA ILE A 203 8.19 12.41 -10.79
C ILE A 203 8.60 11.00 -11.19
N LYS A 204 9.73 10.52 -10.67
CA LYS A 204 10.25 9.18 -10.94
C LYS A 204 10.47 8.46 -9.63
N GLY A 205 9.97 7.23 -9.55
CA GLY A 205 10.26 6.33 -8.43
C GLY A 205 9.55 6.66 -7.12
N SER A 206 8.39 7.30 -7.17
CA SER A 206 7.52 7.43 -6.00
C SER A 206 6.91 6.07 -5.68
N SER A 207 6.99 5.64 -4.42
CA SER A 207 6.54 4.33 -3.95
C SER A 207 5.16 4.36 -3.29
N ALA A 208 4.56 5.54 -3.12
CA ALA A 208 3.18 5.68 -2.65
C ALA A 208 2.55 6.98 -3.17
N PHE A 209 1.23 6.98 -3.35
CA PHE A 209 0.49 8.20 -3.66
C PHE A 209 -0.93 8.20 -3.09
N ALA A 210 -1.46 9.39 -2.87
CA ALA A 210 -2.88 9.63 -2.60
C ALA A 210 -3.58 10.22 -3.83
N ILE A 211 -4.85 9.87 -4.02
CA ILE A 211 -5.73 10.40 -5.07
C ILE A 211 -6.92 11.09 -4.41
N HIS A 212 -7.22 12.31 -4.87
CA HIS A 212 -8.48 12.98 -4.54
C HIS A 212 -8.87 13.93 -5.68
N LYS A 213 -10.05 13.71 -6.26
CA LYS A 213 -10.55 14.46 -7.43
C LYS A 213 -9.53 14.40 -8.59
N ASP A 214 -9.09 15.56 -9.08
CA ASP A 214 -8.11 15.71 -10.16
C ASP A 214 -6.65 15.60 -9.70
N TYR A 215 -6.41 15.44 -8.40
CA TYR A 215 -5.07 15.52 -7.85
C TYR A 215 -4.52 14.16 -7.47
N ALA A 216 -3.26 13.95 -7.82
CA ALA A 216 -2.41 12.90 -7.28
C ALA A 216 -1.32 13.55 -6.41
N LEU A 217 -1.20 13.11 -5.16
CA LEU A 217 -0.10 13.50 -4.28
C LEU A 217 0.85 12.32 -4.18
N PHE A 218 1.98 12.44 -4.86
CA PHE A 218 3.05 11.46 -4.81
C PHE A 218 3.95 11.73 -3.61
N ASP A 219 4.42 10.65 -3.01
CA ASP A 219 5.51 10.66 -2.05
C ASP A 219 6.85 10.99 -2.75
N ASN A 220 7.96 10.84 -2.03
CA ASN A 220 9.27 11.25 -2.55
C ASN A 220 9.63 10.56 -3.87
N GLY A 221 10.17 11.29 -4.84
CA GLY A 221 10.87 10.66 -5.97
C GLY A 221 12.28 10.18 -5.60
N TYR A 222 12.96 9.56 -6.56
CA TYR A 222 14.36 9.17 -6.41
C TYR A 222 15.24 10.31 -5.91
N ASN A 223 15.97 10.06 -4.81
CA ASN A 223 16.87 11.02 -4.15
C ASN A 223 16.19 12.32 -3.65
N GLN A 224 14.87 12.32 -3.44
CA GLN A 224 14.10 13.49 -3.01
C GLN A 224 13.50 13.32 -1.61
N LYS A 225 14.29 12.79 -0.66
CA LYS A 225 13.83 12.49 0.71
C LYS A 225 13.05 13.66 1.35
N GLY A 226 11.86 13.36 1.85
CA GLY A 226 10.95 14.29 2.52
C GLY A 226 10.26 15.32 1.63
N LYS A 227 10.40 15.25 0.30
CA LYS A 227 9.76 16.15 -0.66
C LYS A 227 8.54 15.49 -1.30
N MET A 228 7.37 16.10 -1.13
CA MET A 228 6.10 15.65 -1.69
C MET A 228 5.78 16.37 -3.00
N HIS A 229 4.97 15.73 -3.84
CA HIS A 229 4.65 16.23 -5.19
C HIS A 229 3.14 16.17 -5.46
N LEU A 230 2.47 17.32 -5.39
CA LEU A 230 1.07 17.47 -5.80
C LEU A 230 0.99 17.71 -7.30
N PHE A 231 0.37 16.79 -8.03
CA PHE A 231 0.18 16.85 -9.48
C PHE A 231 -1.31 16.99 -9.83
N SER A 232 -1.66 17.98 -10.65
CA SER A 232 -3.00 18.08 -11.27
C SER A 232 -3.02 17.28 -12.56
N MET A 233 -3.90 16.29 -12.63
CA MET A 233 -4.03 15.41 -13.79
C MET A 233 -4.61 16.15 -15.00
N THR A 234 -5.51 17.11 -14.80
CA THR A 234 -6.11 17.91 -15.87
C THR A 234 -5.15 19.00 -16.35
N ASN A 235 -4.62 19.82 -15.44
CA ASN A 235 -3.80 20.98 -15.82
C ASN A 235 -2.34 20.63 -16.10
N LYS A 236 -1.92 19.39 -15.76
CA LYS A 236 -0.52 18.92 -15.87
C LYS A 236 0.47 19.81 -15.11
N THR A 237 0.03 20.39 -14.00
CA THR A 237 0.86 21.25 -13.15
C THR A 237 1.40 20.46 -11.97
N LEU A 238 2.63 20.79 -11.56
CA LEU A 238 3.30 20.21 -10.41
C LEU A 238 3.58 21.27 -9.36
N ILE A 239 3.20 20.99 -8.12
CA ILE A 239 3.62 21.74 -6.94
C ILE A 239 4.39 20.79 -6.04
N SER A 240 5.53 21.24 -5.50
CA SER A 240 6.32 20.45 -4.55
C SER A 240 6.61 21.23 -3.29
N PHE A 241 6.71 20.52 -2.18
CA PHE A 241 6.93 21.07 -0.84
C PHE A 241 7.63 20.03 0.04
N TYR A 242 8.32 20.45 1.09
CA TYR A 242 8.81 19.51 2.08
C TYR A 242 7.71 19.15 3.07
N LEU A 243 7.60 17.86 3.37
CA LEU A 243 6.79 17.36 4.47
C LEU A 243 7.60 17.51 5.76
N LEU A 244 6.99 18.08 6.79
CA LEU A 244 7.63 18.36 8.07
C LEU A 244 7.06 17.45 9.17
N ASP A 245 7.91 17.04 10.10
CA ASP A 245 7.54 16.31 11.30
C ASP A 245 6.93 17.24 12.38
N LYS A 246 6.48 16.67 13.50
CA LYS A 246 5.86 17.42 14.61
C LYS A 246 6.73 18.53 15.21
N ASN A 247 8.04 18.53 14.93
CA ASN A 247 8.99 19.54 15.39
C ASN A 247 9.37 20.55 14.30
N GLY A 248 8.73 20.51 13.13
CA GLY A 248 9.00 21.40 12.01
C GLY A 248 10.26 21.05 11.22
N LYS A 249 10.83 19.85 11.39
CA LYS A 249 11.98 19.38 10.60
C LYS A 249 11.49 18.56 9.42
N VAL A 250 12.28 18.51 8.33
CA VAL A 250 11.96 17.66 7.17
C VAL A 250 11.74 16.21 7.62
N LEU A 251 10.59 15.65 7.26
CA LEU A 251 10.20 14.28 7.56
C LEU A 251 10.88 13.33 6.57
N ASN A 252 12.09 12.90 6.91
CA ASN A 252 12.78 11.82 6.20
C ASN A 252 12.24 10.47 6.68
N TYR A 253 11.10 10.04 6.14
CA TYR A 253 10.51 8.73 6.41
C TYR A 253 11.22 7.61 5.64
N ASN A 254 11.08 6.37 6.12
CA ASN A 254 11.68 5.17 5.53
C ASN A 254 10.68 4.37 4.69
N TYR A 255 9.38 4.55 4.93
CA TYR A 255 8.31 3.84 4.23
C TYR A 255 7.06 4.71 4.19
N ALA A 256 6.28 4.58 3.12
CA ALA A 256 4.99 5.23 2.94
C ALA A 256 3.99 4.24 2.33
N VAL A 257 2.72 4.37 2.69
CA VAL A 257 1.63 3.57 2.12
C VAL A 257 0.41 4.47 1.93
N GLY A 258 -0.25 4.34 0.77
CA GLY A 258 -1.33 5.22 0.36
C GLY A 258 -2.58 4.47 -0.05
N ARG A 259 -3.74 5.02 0.33
CA ARG A 259 -5.03 4.55 -0.18
C ARG A 259 -6.07 5.64 -0.15
N GLY A 260 -6.82 5.78 -1.25
CA GLY A 260 -7.71 6.91 -1.45
C GLY A 260 -6.93 8.22 -1.31
N SER A 261 -7.46 9.14 -0.50
CA SER A 261 -6.83 10.43 -0.21
C SER A 261 -5.77 10.38 0.89
N LYS A 262 -5.57 9.25 1.58
CA LYS A 262 -4.70 9.17 2.76
C LYS A 262 -3.33 8.59 2.40
N LEU A 263 -2.28 9.19 2.93
CA LEU A 263 -0.90 8.69 2.94
C LEU A 263 -0.38 8.60 4.36
N TYR A 264 0.03 7.40 4.77
CA TYR A 264 0.71 7.18 6.03
C TYR A 264 2.22 7.07 5.81
N PHE A 265 3.00 7.56 6.76
CA PHE A 265 4.46 7.57 6.71
C PHE A 265 5.04 6.96 7.99
N LYS A 266 6.01 6.05 7.84
CA LYS A 266 6.80 5.47 8.93
C LYS A 266 8.18 6.16 8.95
N LYS A 267 8.48 6.86 10.04
CA LYS A 267 9.83 7.37 10.34
C LYS A 267 10.30 6.74 11.64
N ASP A 268 11.24 5.81 11.53
CA ASP A 268 11.65 4.96 12.66
C ASP A 268 10.44 4.28 13.32
N LYS A 269 10.03 4.78 14.49
CA LYS A 269 8.87 4.31 15.27
C LYS A 269 7.70 5.27 15.29
N ASP A 270 7.83 6.44 14.68
CA ASP A 270 6.74 7.42 14.60
C ASP A 270 5.92 7.21 13.32
N VAL A 271 4.60 7.28 13.46
CA VAL A 271 3.64 7.23 12.34
C VAL A 271 3.05 8.62 12.12
N TYR A 272 3.00 9.03 10.86
CA TYR A 272 2.40 10.30 10.42
C TYR A 272 1.35 10.06 9.34
N LEU A 273 0.43 11.00 9.16
CA LEU A 273 -0.62 11.02 8.15
C LEU A 273 -0.64 12.35 7.40
N LEU A 274 -0.82 12.28 6.09
CA LEU A 274 -1.30 13.39 5.26
C LEU A 274 -2.55 12.93 4.51
N ASN A 275 -3.67 13.58 4.78
CA ASN A 275 -4.90 13.42 4.00
C ASN A 275 -4.97 14.51 2.92
N LEU A 276 -4.93 14.10 1.66
CA LEU A 276 -4.94 14.98 0.50
C LEU A 276 -6.22 15.82 0.42
N GLU A 277 -7.36 15.28 0.86
CA GLU A 277 -8.62 16.04 0.90
C GLU A 277 -8.50 17.24 1.85
N ASP A 278 -8.06 17.00 3.08
CA ASP A 278 -7.84 18.06 4.08
C ASP A 278 -6.77 19.06 3.64
N PHE A 279 -5.73 18.57 2.97
CA PHE A 279 -4.66 19.39 2.43
C PHE A 279 -5.19 20.36 1.37
N LEU A 280 -5.97 19.87 0.40
CA LEU A 280 -6.55 20.71 -0.65
C LEU A 280 -7.54 21.73 -0.07
N ASN A 281 -8.35 21.34 0.92
CA ASN A 281 -9.29 22.24 1.60
C ASN A 281 -8.59 23.41 2.33
N LYS A 282 -7.31 23.29 2.68
CA LYS A 282 -6.51 24.37 3.28
C LYS A 282 -5.87 25.31 2.24
N LEU A 283 -5.87 24.93 0.96
CA LEU A 283 -5.29 25.72 -0.14
C LEU A 283 -6.31 26.59 -0.86
N CYS A 284 -7.59 26.21 -0.79
CA CYS A 284 -8.73 27.02 -1.20
C CYS A 284 -9.10 28.03 -0.12
#